data_AF-A0AAU9PD10-F1
#
_entry.id   AF-A0AAU9PD10-F1
#
_cell.length_a   1.000
_cell.length_b   1.000
_cell.length_c   1.000
_cell.angle_alpha   90.00
_cell.angle_beta   90.00
_cell.angle_gamma   90.00
#
_symmetry.space_group_name_H-M   'P 1'
#
loop_
_entity.id
_entity.type
_entity.pdbx_description
1 polymer ?
#
loop_
_entity_poly.entity_id
_entity_poly.type
_entity_poly.pdbx_seq_one_letter_code
_entity_poly.pdbx_strand_id
1 'polypeptide(L)'
;MLEAVIRQNSDNTDIQKHALQKIQDELRTCNSELHATEENKKKLLNEKMILEERISRLEKKKVDEIRTLEKDLEQERKMTKHRISELEKQLAEYKVLYKEETVLRKRNFNTIEDMKGKIRVYCRLRPLTPKERTHKENDVVTCVDEFTVQHVGRDGMIKKHFYDRVFDGSATQKDVFNDTRYLVQSTIDGYNVWIFAYGQTVSGKTFTIYGSKNDPGLTPLATSELFQILEKDRDKFNFSLKLYQNNWVDLLLPNPKPQ
;
A
#
# COMPACT_ATOMS: atom_id res chain seq x y z
N MET A 1 -63.33 106.59 26.25
CA MET A 1 -62.79 105.54 27.14
C MET A 1 -63.50 104.19 26.94
N LEU A 2 -64.84 104.15 26.85
CA LEU A 2 -65.60 102.90 26.64
C LEU A 2 -65.34 102.19 25.28
N GLU A 3 -65.27 102.91 24.15
CA GLU A 3 -65.15 102.27 22.82
C GLU A 3 -63.80 101.56 22.58
N ALA A 4 -62.70 102.06 23.15
CA ALA A 4 -61.39 101.43 23.07
C ALA A 4 -61.33 100.12 23.86
N VAL A 5 -61.98 100.08 25.03
CA VAL A 5 -62.08 98.88 25.88
C VAL A 5 -62.96 97.81 25.21
N ILE A 6 -64.01 98.21 24.50
CA ILE A 6 -64.89 97.27 23.76
C ILE A 6 -64.15 96.64 22.56
N ARG A 7 -63.39 97.42 21.78
CA ARG A 7 -62.55 96.86 20.68
C ARG A 7 -61.44 95.96 21.20
N GLN A 8 -60.75 96.37 22.25
CA GLN A 8 -59.67 95.58 22.85
C GLN A 8 -60.19 94.28 23.47
N ASN A 9 -61.42 94.28 24.03
CA ASN A 9 -62.08 93.07 24.49
C ASN A 9 -62.60 92.20 23.34
N SER A 10 -63.06 92.77 22.23
CA SER A 10 -63.47 92.05 21.00
C SER A 10 -62.27 91.36 20.34
N ASP A 11 -61.18 92.09 20.13
CA ASP A 11 -59.93 91.54 19.56
C ASP A 11 -59.35 90.45 20.46
N ASN A 12 -59.42 90.63 21.80
CA ASN A 12 -58.99 89.60 22.74
C ASN A 12 -59.92 88.37 22.74
N THR A 13 -61.23 88.55 22.54
CA THR A 13 -62.17 87.42 22.40
C THR A 13 -62.01 86.68 21.07
N ASP A 14 -61.68 87.38 19.97
CA ASP A 14 -61.39 86.75 18.67
C ASP A 14 -60.03 86.04 18.65
N ILE A 15 -58.99 86.61 19.27
CA ILE A 15 -57.70 85.94 19.48
C ILE A 15 -57.88 84.70 20.36
N GLN A 16 -58.67 84.79 21.44
CA GLN A 16 -59.00 83.66 22.30
C GLN A 16 -59.80 82.59 21.54
N LYS A 17 -60.77 82.97 20.69
CA LYS A 17 -61.52 82.02 19.84
C LYS A 17 -60.62 81.32 18.83
N HIS A 18 -59.71 82.05 18.17
CA HIS A 18 -58.80 81.49 17.18
C HIS A 18 -57.76 80.57 17.84
N ALA A 19 -57.29 80.91 19.05
CA ALA A 19 -56.43 80.03 19.85
C ALA A 19 -57.18 78.76 20.28
N LEU A 20 -58.44 78.88 20.73
CA LEU A 20 -59.29 77.76 21.12
C LEU A 20 -59.56 76.81 19.93
N GLN A 21 -59.83 77.37 18.75
CA GLN A 21 -60.05 76.62 17.52
C GLN A 21 -58.79 75.87 17.09
N LYS A 22 -57.62 76.53 17.14
CA LYS A 22 -56.34 75.91 16.80
C LYS A 22 -55.98 74.76 17.75
N ILE A 23 -56.20 74.95 19.05
CA ILE A 23 -56.05 73.89 20.07
C ILE A 23 -57.04 72.75 19.81
N GLN A 24 -58.29 73.04 19.42
CA GLN A 24 -59.27 72.02 19.06
C GLN A 24 -58.86 71.21 17.83
N ASP A 25 -58.30 71.85 16.81
CA ASP A 25 -57.84 71.18 15.60
C ASP A 25 -56.58 70.33 15.87
N GLU A 26 -55.61 70.86 16.61
CA GLU A 26 -54.44 70.09 17.07
C GLU A 26 -54.86 68.89 17.95
N LEU A 27 -55.85 69.06 18.83
CA LEU A 27 -56.38 67.98 19.67
C LEU A 27 -57.15 66.93 18.87
N ARG A 28 -57.81 67.33 17.77
CA ARG A 28 -58.41 66.40 16.79
C ARG A 28 -57.34 65.61 16.03
N THR A 29 -56.30 66.27 15.54
CA THR A 29 -55.21 65.61 14.82
C THR A 29 -54.48 64.63 15.73
N CYS A 30 -54.13 65.05 16.94
CA CYS A 30 -53.48 64.21 17.94
C CYS A 30 -54.34 62.99 18.33
N ASN A 31 -55.67 63.16 18.45
CA ASN A 31 -56.57 62.03 18.71
C ASN A 31 -56.62 61.05 17.52
N SER A 32 -56.60 61.55 16.28
CA SER A 32 -56.60 60.68 15.10
C SER A 32 -55.29 59.89 14.96
N GLU A 33 -54.15 60.52 15.25
CA GLU A 33 -52.84 59.89 15.25
C GLU A 33 -52.73 58.84 16.37
N LEU A 34 -53.21 59.17 17.58
CA LEU A 34 -53.27 58.23 18.70
C LEU A 34 -54.04 56.98 18.32
N HIS A 35 -55.23 57.13 17.73
CA HIS A 35 -56.07 56.02 17.31
C HIS A 35 -55.41 55.18 16.19
N ALA A 36 -54.71 55.81 15.25
CA ALA A 36 -53.95 55.11 14.21
C ALA A 36 -52.77 54.32 14.79
N THR A 37 -52.04 54.88 15.76
CA THR A 37 -50.97 54.17 16.47
C THR A 37 -51.48 53.01 17.33
N GLU A 38 -52.63 53.14 17.97
CA GLU A 38 -53.27 52.04 18.72
C GLU A 38 -53.69 50.89 17.81
N GLU A 39 -54.21 51.21 16.62
CA GLU A 39 -54.59 50.20 15.63
C GLU A 39 -53.35 49.48 15.06
N ASN A 40 -52.28 50.21 14.75
CA ASN A 40 -51.00 49.64 14.31
C ASN A 40 -50.35 48.78 15.39
N LYS A 41 -50.40 49.21 16.66
CA LYS A 41 -49.93 48.41 17.80
C LYS A 41 -50.68 47.09 17.90
N LYS A 42 -52.00 47.08 17.71
CA LYS A 42 -52.81 45.84 17.67
C LYS A 42 -52.39 44.92 16.52
N LYS A 43 -52.14 45.47 15.32
CA LYS A 43 -51.66 44.69 14.16
C LYS A 43 -50.30 44.04 14.45
N LEU A 44 -49.34 44.81 14.93
CA LEU A 44 -48.00 44.32 15.30
C LEU A 44 -48.05 43.27 16.41
N LEU A 45 -48.93 43.43 17.40
CA LEU A 45 -49.10 42.45 18.48
C LEU A 45 -49.58 41.09 17.93
N ASN A 46 -50.50 41.12 16.97
CA ASN A 46 -51.02 39.91 16.34
C ASN A 46 -49.96 39.23 15.45
N GLU A 47 -49.20 40.00 14.67
CA GLU A 47 -48.07 39.46 13.89
C GLU A 47 -46.99 38.85 14.78
N LYS A 48 -46.65 39.53 15.89
CA LYS A 48 -45.71 39.00 16.89
C LYS A 48 -46.17 37.65 17.43
N MET A 49 -47.44 37.53 17.79
CA MET A 49 -48.02 36.28 18.30
C MET A 49 -47.91 35.14 17.27
N ILE A 50 -48.19 35.40 16.00
CA ILE A 50 -48.08 34.41 14.91
C ILE A 50 -46.62 33.97 14.70
N LEU A 51 -45.68 34.93 14.74
CA LEU A 51 -44.25 34.64 14.58
C LEU A 51 -43.71 33.81 15.75
N GLU A 52 -44.10 34.13 17.00
CA GLU A 52 -43.73 33.35 18.19
C GLU A 52 -44.22 31.90 18.10
N GLU A 53 -45.47 31.69 17.66
CA GLU A 53 -45.97 30.34 17.38
C GLU A 53 -45.19 29.62 16.27
N ARG A 54 -44.76 30.35 15.24
CA ARG A 54 -44.02 29.77 14.11
C ARG A 54 -42.60 29.38 14.51
N ILE A 55 -41.94 30.20 15.32
CA ILE A 55 -40.63 29.91 15.91
C ILE A 55 -40.72 28.66 16.79
N SER A 56 -41.70 28.62 17.70
CA SER A 56 -41.90 27.46 18.57
C SER A 56 -42.12 26.16 17.78
N ARG A 57 -42.91 26.22 16.70
CA ARG A 57 -43.09 25.08 15.78
C ARG A 57 -41.80 24.65 15.08
N LEU A 58 -40.98 25.59 14.62
CA LEU A 58 -39.71 25.30 13.94
C LEU A 58 -38.67 24.71 14.90
N GLU A 59 -38.58 25.24 16.12
CA GLU A 59 -37.69 24.73 17.17
C GLU A 59 -38.04 23.29 17.52
N LYS A 60 -39.34 22.99 17.70
CA LYS A 60 -39.80 21.63 17.97
C LYS A 60 -39.41 20.67 16.84
N LYS A 61 -39.62 21.06 15.58
CA LYS A 61 -39.21 20.25 14.42
C LYS A 61 -37.71 19.99 14.40
N LYS A 62 -36.88 21.00 14.63
CA LYS A 62 -35.42 20.84 14.69
C LYS A 62 -34.97 19.89 15.80
N VAL A 63 -35.59 19.98 16.98
CA VAL A 63 -35.29 19.08 18.11
C VAL A 63 -35.64 17.63 17.75
N ASP A 64 -36.78 17.41 17.11
CA ASP A 64 -37.17 16.06 16.69
C ASP A 64 -36.24 15.50 15.60
N GLU A 65 -35.81 16.33 14.65
CA GLU A 65 -34.89 15.95 13.57
C GLU A 65 -33.48 15.63 14.11
N ILE A 66 -32.97 16.42 15.07
CA ILE A 66 -31.72 16.13 15.77
C ILE A 66 -31.81 14.80 16.51
N ARG A 67 -32.90 14.54 17.24
CA ARG A 67 -33.09 13.27 17.96
C ARG A 67 -33.09 12.07 17.03
N THR A 68 -33.69 12.18 15.84
CA THR A 68 -33.64 11.10 14.85
C THR A 68 -32.23 10.86 14.34
N LEU A 69 -31.50 11.93 13.98
CA LEU A 69 -30.12 11.83 13.50
C LEU A 69 -29.17 11.25 14.56
N GLU A 70 -29.30 11.66 15.83
CA GLU A 70 -28.51 11.11 16.93
C GLU A 70 -28.73 9.61 17.10
N LYS A 71 -29.98 9.15 16.95
CA LYS A 71 -30.32 7.73 17.04
C LYS A 71 -29.71 6.92 15.90
N ASP A 72 -29.79 7.42 14.67
CA ASP A 72 -29.22 6.76 13.50
C ASP A 72 -27.68 6.70 13.60
N LEU A 73 -27.05 7.78 14.04
CA LEU A 73 -25.59 7.86 14.21
C LEU A 73 -25.11 6.89 15.30
N GLU A 74 -25.87 6.71 16.38
CA GLU A 74 -25.57 5.72 17.43
C GLU A 74 -25.71 4.28 16.91
N GLN A 75 -26.70 4.01 16.04
CA GLN A 75 -26.84 2.71 15.39
C GLN A 75 -25.68 2.40 14.44
N GLU A 76 -25.29 3.37 13.59
CA GLU A 76 -24.14 3.24 12.69
C GLU A 76 -22.82 3.03 13.45
N ARG A 77 -22.63 3.75 14.56
CA ARG A 77 -21.47 3.55 15.45
C ARG A 77 -21.41 2.14 16.02
N LYS A 78 -22.55 1.60 16.48
CA LYS A 78 -22.64 0.22 16.98
C LYS A 78 -22.32 -0.80 15.89
N MET A 79 -22.89 -0.64 14.69
CA MET A 79 -22.60 -1.52 13.55
C MET A 79 -21.12 -1.47 13.16
N THR A 80 -20.55 -0.27 13.05
CA THR A 80 -19.13 -0.08 12.71
C THR A 80 -18.22 -0.72 13.76
N LYS A 81 -18.51 -0.54 15.05
CA LYS A 81 -17.74 -1.16 16.13
C LYS A 81 -17.79 -2.69 16.05
N HIS A 82 -18.95 -3.26 15.76
CA HIS A 82 -19.09 -4.71 15.60
C HIS A 82 -18.28 -5.21 14.39
N ARG A 83 -18.34 -4.50 13.26
CA ARG A 83 -17.60 -4.84 12.04
C ARG A 83 -16.08 -4.72 12.22
N ILE A 84 -15.60 -3.73 12.96
CA ILE A 84 -14.19 -3.62 13.33
C ILE A 84 -13.76 -4.82 14.18
N SER A 85 -14.53 -5.16 15.22
CA SER A 85 -14.22 -6.30 16.08
C SER A 85 -14.18 -7.62 15.32
N GLU A 86 -15.07 -7.81 14.35
CA GLU A 86 -15.09 -9.00 13.49
C GLU A 86 -13.87 -9.03 12.55
N LEU A 87 -13.53 -7.91 11.92
CA LEU A 87 -12.35 -7.81 11.06
C LEU A 87 -11.04 -8.03 11.85
N GLU A 88 -10.94 -7.53 13.07
CA GLU A 88 -9.80 -7.77 13.96
C GLU A 88 -9.64 -9.25 14.29
N LYS A 89 -10.75 -9.95 14.55
CA LYS A 89 -10.76 -11.39 14.80
C LYS A 89 -10.31 -12.16 13.56
N GLN A 90 -10.85 -11.83 12.39
CA GLN A 90 -10.44 -12.44 11.12
C GLN A 90 -8.96 -12.19 10.82
N LEU A 91 -8.46 -10.99 11.05
CA LEU A 91 -7.03 -10.67 10.88
C LEU A 91 -6.14 -11.48 11.82
N ALA A 92 -6.56 -11.69 13.06
CA ALA A 92 -5.82 -12.53 14.00
C ALA A 92 -5.77 -14.00 13.52
N GLU A 93 -6.89 -14.53 13.04
CA GLU A 93 -6.98 -15.88 12.48
C GLU A 93 -6.11 -16.03 11.22
N TYR A 94 -6.20 -15.10 10.27
CA TYR A 94 -5.35 -15.10 9.07
C TYR A 94 -3.86 -15.03 9.39
N LYS A 95 -3.46 -14.29 10.43
CA LYS A 95 -2.05 -14.23 10.85
C LYS A 95 -1.54 -15.58 11.37
N VAL A 96 -2.36 -16.29 12.14
CA VAL A 96 -2.03 -17.64 12.63
C VAL A 96 -1.93 -18.60 11.45
N LEU A 97 -2.93 -18.63 10.58
CA LEU A 97 -2.96 -19.49 9.41
C LEU A 97 -1.77 -19.23 8.47
N TYR A 98 -1.42 -17.97 8.24
CA TYR A 98 -0.25 -17.59 7.44
C TYR A 98 1.07 -18.10 8.04
N LYS A 99 1.20 -18.05 9.37
CA LYS A 99 2.38 -18.57 10.05
C LYS A 99 2.47 -20.10 9.91
N GLU A 100 1.36 -20.81 10.08
CA GLU A 100 1.28 -22.26 9.88
C GLU A 100 1.60 -22.65 8.44
N GLU A 101 1.01 -21.94 7.47
CA GLU A 101 1.28 -22.12 6.05
C GLU A 101 2.75 -21.91 5.71
N THR A 102 3.39 -20.88 6.28
CA THR A 102 4.82 -20.62 6.09
C THR A 102 5.68 -21.78 6.61
N VAL A 103 5.35 -22.32 7.79
CA VAL A 103 6.04 -23.49 8.36
C VAL A 103 5.84 -24.71 7.48
N LEU A 104 4.61 -24.95 7.01
CA LEU A 104 4.29 -26.10 6.17
C LEU A 104 4.97 -26.00 4.81
N ARG A 105 5.01 -24.81 4.19
CA ARG A 105 5.73 -24.54 2.94
C ARG A 105 7.21 -24.88 3.09
N LYS A 106 7.86 -24.42 4.17
CA LYS A 106 9.27 -24.75 4.46
C LYS A 106 9.48 -26.26 4.62
N ARG A 107 8.61 -26.93 5.40
CA ARG A 107 8.68 -28.39 5.59
C ARG A 107 8.53 -29.13 4.27
N ASN A 108 7.50 -28.82 3.48
CA ASN A 108 7.22 -29.48 2.21
C ASN A 108 8.35 -29.26 1.20
N PHE A 109 8.87 -28.03 1.13
CA PHE A 109 10.01 -27.69 0.30
C PHE A 109 11.23 -28.55 0.67
N ASN A 110 11.58 -28.61 1.96
CA ASN A 110 12.70 -29.42 2.43
C ASN A 110 12.50 -30.91 2.14
N THR A 111 11.29 -31.44 2.30
CA THR A 111 10.98 -32.83 1.95
C THR A 111 11.19 -33.12 0.46
N ILE A 112 10.72 -32.23 -0.42
CA ILE A 112 10.90 -32.38 -1.88
C ILE A 112 12.40 -32.34 -2.22
N GLU A 113 13.15 -31.44 -1.59
CA GLU A 113 14.59 -31.34 -1.84
C GLU A 113 15.36 -32.53 -1.25
N ASP A 114 14.97 -33.06 -0.10
CA ASP A 114 15.55 -34.29 0.44
C ASP A 114 15.24 -35.51 -0.46
N MET A 115 14.04 -35.57 -1.07
CA MET A 115 13.66 -36.63 -2.01
C MET A 115 14.49 -36.61 -3.29
N LYS A 116 14.97 -35.45 -3.74
CA LYS A 116 15.90 -35.31 -4.87
C LYS A 116 17.34 -35.71 -4.51
N GLY A 117 17.63 -36.03 -3.24
CA GLY A 117 18.96 -36.38 -2.77
C GLY A 117 19.77 -35.18 -2.28
N LYS A 118 20.55 -35.41 -1.21
CA LYS A 118 21.42 -34.40 -0.56
C LYS A 118 22.65 -34.03 -1.38
N ILE A 119 23.09 -34.94 -2.25
CA ILE A 119 24.19 -34.74 -3.18
C ILE A 119 23.60 -34.92 -4.57
N ARG A 120 23.80 -33.95 -5.44
CA ARG A 120 23.36 -33.97 -6.83
C ARG A 120 24.53 -33.68 -7.74
N VAL A 121 24.61 -34.43 -8.83
CA VAL A 121 25.66 -34.35 -9.83
C VAL A 121 25.02 -33.95 -11.14
N TYR A 122 25.30 -32.73 -11.57
CA TYR A 122 24.81 -32.18 -12.84
C TYR A 122 25.91 -32.29 -13.89
N CYS A 123 25.55 -32.75 -15.09
CA CYS A 123 26.42 -32.69 -16.26
C CYS A 123 26.06 -31.47 -17.10
N ARG A 124 27.05 -30.65 -17.47
CA ARG A 124 26.84 -29.52 -18.38
C ARG A 124 27.81 -29.61 -19.55
N LEU A 125 27.27 -29.80 -20.75
CA LEU A 125 28.01 -29.79 -22.00
C LEU A 125 28.13 -28.33 -22.45
N ARG A 126 29.37 -27.83 -22.59
CA ARG A 126 29.55 -26.51 -23.19
C ARG A 126 29.36 -26.61 -24.71
N PRO A 127 28.82 -25.58 -25.37
CA PRO A 127 28.87 -25.52 -26.82
C PRO A 127 30.31 -25.42 -27.32
N LEU A 128 30.54 -25.84 -28.57
CA LEU A 128 31.78 -25.56 -29.29
C LEU A 128 32.01 -24.05 -29.39
N THR A 129 33.25 -23.63 -29.25
CA THR A 129 33.65 -22.24 -29.46
C THR A 129 33.65 -21.91 -30.96
N PRO A 130 33.59 -20.62 -31.35
CA PRO A 130 33.68 -20.23 -32.75
C PRO A 130 34.95 -20.76 -33.43
N LYS A 131 36.08 -20.78 -32.72
CA LYS A 131 37.35 -21.31 -33.23
C LYS A 131 37.25 -22.81 -33.52
N GLU A 132 36.70 -23.60 -32.59
CA GLU A 132 36.53 -25.05 -32.77
C GLU A 132 35.60 -25.38 -33.95
N ARG A 133 34.54 -24.58 -34.13
CA ARG A 133 33.67 -24.70 -35.33
C ARG A 133 34.41 -24.41 -36.62
N THR A 134 35.26 -23.37 -36.65
CA THR A 134 36.09 -23.07 -37.84
C THR A 134 37.06 -24.21 -38.16
N HIS A 135 37.59 -24.89 -37.14
CA HIS A 135 38.46 -26.06 -37.30
C HIS A 135 37.68 -27.36 -37.55
N LYS A 136 36.34 -27.31 -37.67
CA LYS A 136 35.46 -28.47 -37.88
C LYS A 136 35.64 -29.56 -36.83
N GLU A 137 35.87 -29.16 -35.58
CA GLU A 137 35.83 -30.09 -34.46
C GLU A 137 34.40 -30.59 -34.23
N ASN A 138 34.28 -31.82 -33.72
CA ASN A 138 32.99 -32.48 -33.47
C ASN A 138 32.78 -32.70 -31.97
N ASP A 139 31.51 -32.65 -31.55
CA ASP A 139 31.13 -33.06 -30.20
C ASP A 139 31.40 -34.56 -30.00
N VAL A 140 32.17 -34.87 -28.96
CA VAL A 140 32.53 -36.26 -28.60
C VAL A 140 31.54 -36.90 -27.62
N VAL A 141 30.64 -36.11 -27.05
CA VAL A 141 29.59 -36.54 -26.12
C VAL A 141 28.25 -36.07 -26.67
N THR A 142 27.24 -36.94 -26.62
CA THR A 142 25.87 -36.62 -27.02
C THR A 142 24.93 -36.71 -25.83
N CYS A 143 24.05 -35.71 -25.71
CA CYS A 143 22.93 -35.74 -24.77
C CYS A 143 21.84 -36.65 -25.35
N VAL A 144 21.46 -37.70 -24.62
CA VAL A 144 20.40 -38.63 -25.03
C VAL A 144 19.05 -38.12 -24.54
N ASP A 145 19.02 -37.68 -23.29
CA ASP A 145 17.86 -37.12 -22.58
C ASP A 145 18.35 -36.24 -21.43
N GLU A 146 17.41 -35.70 -20.64
CA GLU A 146 17.69 -34.79 -19.52
C GLU A 146 18.53 -35.41 -18.39
N PHE A 147 18.80 -36.71 -18.39
CA PHE A 147 19.51 -37.42 -17.33
C PHE A 147 20.71 -38.22 -17.83
N THR A 148 20.85 -38.37 -19.15
CA THR A 148 21.78 -39.33 -19.75
C THR A 148 22.63 -38.70 -20.84
N VAL A 149 23.95 -38.86 -20.71
CA VAL A 149 24.91 -38.60 -21.80
C VAL A 149 25.54 -39.88 -22.28
N GLN A 150 25.96 -39.90 -23.55
CA GLN A 150 26.68 -41.03 -24.13
C GLN A 150 27.88 -40.59 -24.95
N HIS A 151 28.89 -41.47 -25.03
CA HIS A 151 30.05 -41.30 -25.89
C HIS A 151 30.55 -42.66 -26.40
N VAL A 152 31.35 -42.66 -27.47
CA VAL A 152 31.98 -43.87 -27.99
C VAL A 152 33.27 -44.13 -27.20
N GLY A 153 33.34 -45.27 -26.54
CA GLY A 153 34.51 -45.71 -25.79
C GLY A 153 35.69 -46.08 -26.70
N ARG A 154 36.87 -46.24 -26.11
CA ARG A 154 38.08 -46.71 -26.83
C ARG A 154 37.93 -48.10 -27.45
N ASP A 155 36.98 -48.88 -26.95
CA ASP A 155 36.55 -50.20 -27.41
C ASP A 155 35.55 -50.14 -28.58
N GLY A 156 35.18 -48.94 -29.04
CA GLY A 156 34.15 -48.72 -30.06
C GLY A 156 32.73 -48.89 -29.56
N MET A 157 32.54 -49.21 -28.27
CA MET A 157 31.22 -49.43 -27.67
C MET A 157 30.63 -48.11 -27.16
N ILE A 158 29.31 -47.96 -27.25
CA ILE A 158 28.61 -46.79 -26.69
C ILE A 158 28.57 -46.91 -25.17
N LYS A 159 29.13 -45.92 -24.46
CA LYS A 159 29.10 -45.81 -23.00
C LYS A 159 28.12 -44.73 -22.58
N LYS A 160 27.21 -45.07 -21.67
CA LYS A 160 26.21 -44.15 -21.10
C LYS A 160 26.57 -43.79 -19.66
N HIS A 161 26.31 -42.54 -19.30
CA HIS A 161 26.49 -42.02 -17.95
C HIS A 161 25.22 -41.30 -17.51
N PHE A 162 24.82 -41.57 -16.26
CA PHE A 162 23.59 -41.05 -15.67
C PHE A 162 23.94 -39.97 -14.65
N TYR A 163 23.13 -38.91 -14.64
CA TYR A 163 23.27 -37.74 -13.79
C TYR A 163 21.89 -37.33 -13.27
N ASP A 164 21.87 -36.52 -12.22
CA ASP A 164 20.60 -35.96 -11.72
C ASP A 164 20.00 -34.96 -12.71
N ARG A 165 20.84 -34.32 -13.53
CA ARG A 165 20.44 -33.53 -14.69
C ARG A 165 21.57 -33.34 -15.69
N VAL A 166 21.23 -33.27 -16.97
CA VAL A 166 22.12 -32.98 -18.09
C VAL A 166 21.66 -31.70 -18.78
N PHE A 167 22.57 -30.74 -18.90
CA PHE A 167 22.41 -29.52 -19.67
C PHE A 167 23.26 -29.64 -20.93
N ASP A 168 22.63 -29.62 -22.10
CA ASP A 168 23.35 -29.68 -23.37
C ASP A 168 23.94 -28.32 -23.78
N GLY A 169 24.55 -28.26 -24.96
CA GLY A 169 25.17 -27.04 -25.48
C GLY A 169 24.20 -25.88 -25.77
N SER A 170 22.88 -26.12 -25.73
CA SER A 170 21.85 -25.08 -25.90
C SER A 170 21.43 -24.43 -24.58
N ALA A 171 21.74 -25.07 -23.44
CA ALA A 171 21.33 -24.60 -22.13
C ALA A 171 22.01 -23.29 -21.71
N THR A 172 21.20 -22.30 -21.36
CA THR A 172 21.66 -20.98 -20.93
C THR A 172 22.10 -20.97 -19.46
N GLN A 173 22.80 -19.92 -19.03
CA GLN A 173 23.13 -19.73 -17.61
C GLN A 173 21.87 -19.65 -16.75
N LYS A 174 20.81 -19.05 -17.30
CA LYS A 174 19.52 -18.91 -16.61
C LYS A 174 18.84 -20.25 -16.42
N ASP A 175 18.94 -21.17 -17.37
CA ASP A 175 18.37 -22.53 -17.24
C ASP A 175 19.06 -23.30 -16.11
N VAL A 176 20.40 -23.25 -16.07
CA VAL A 176 21.18 -23.86 -14.99
C VAL A 176 20.89 -23.20 -13.64
N PHE A 177 20.74 -21.87 -13.62
CA PHE A 177 20.38 -21.15 -12.40
C PHE A 177 18.96 -21.46 -11.93
N ASN A 178 17.96 -21.52 -12.81
CA ASN A 178 16.59 -21.84 -12.43
C ASN A 178 16.50 -23.19 -11.72
N ASP A 179 17.25 -24.17 -12.20
CA ASP A 179 17.31 -25.49 -11.58
C ASP A 179 18.21 -25.58 -10.34
N THR A 180 18.93 -24.50 -9.99
CA THR A 180 19.71 -24.42 -8.74
C THR A 180 19.22 -23.31 -7.82
N ARG A 181 18.22 -22.53 -8.25
CA ARG A 181 17.70 -21.35 -7.53
C ARG A 181 17.16 -21.72 -6.15
N TYR A 182 16.55 -22.89 -6.03
CA TYR A 182 16.01 -23.41 -4.77
C TYR A 182 17.11 -23.55 -3.69
N LEU A 183 18.37 -23.76 -4.07
CA LEU A 183 19.50 -23.85 -3.13
C LEU A 183 19.74 -22.52 -2.38
N VAL A 184 19.45 -21.39 -3.02
CA VAL A 184 19.51 -20.07 -2.38
C VAL A 184 18.46 -20.01 -1.26
N GLN A 185 17.25 -20.49 -1.54
CA GLN A 185 16.18 -20.57 -0.54
C GLN A 185 16.55 -21.50 0.62
N SER A 186 17.13 -22.68 0.34
CA SER A 186 17.62 -23.59 1.39
C SER A 186 18.64 -22.91 2.31
N THR A 187 19.50 -22.05 1.77
CA THR A 187 20.47 -21.29 2.56
C THR A 187 19.79 -20.30 3.51
N ILE A 188 18.75 -19.61 3.05
CA ILE A 188 17.93 -18.69 3.87
C ILE A 188 17.14 -19.45 4.94
N ASP A 189 16.73 -20.67 4.64
CA ASP A 189 16.05 -21.55 5.59
C ASP A 189 17.01 -22.21 6.61
N GLY A 190 18.31 -21.87 6.56
CA GLY A 190 19.31 -22.26 7.57
C GLY A 190 20.10 -23.52 7.22
N TYR A 191 20.06 -23.98 5.96
CA TYR A 191 20.85 -25.12 5.50
C TYR A 191 22.17 -24.68 4.88
N ASN A 192 23.22 -25.47 5.12
CA ASN A 192 24.51 -25.26 4.48
C ASN A 192 24.48 -25.82 3.06
N VAL A 193 24.74 -24.97 2.06
CA VAL A 193 24.75 -25.37 0.65
C VAL A 193 26.10 -25.11 0.00
N TRP A 194 26.55 -26.09 -0.79
CA TRP A 194 27.83 -26.07 -1.47
C TRP A 194 27.62 -26.36 -2.95
N ILE A 195 28.08 -25.44 -3.81
CA ILE A 195 28.09 -25.62 -5.26
C ILE A 195 29.54 -25.52 -5.73
N PHE A 196 30.02 -26.57 -6.39
CA PHE A 196 31.35 -26.59 -7.00
C PHE A 196 31.23 -27.08 -8.44
N ALA A 197 32.12 -26.56 -9.30
CA ALA A 197 32.21 -26.98 -10.70
C ALA A 197 33.46 -27.85 -10.89
N TYR A 198 33.29 -29.01 -11.50
CA TYR A 198 34.36 -29.97 -11.80
C TYR A 198 34.53 -30.19 -13.30
N GLY A 199 35.75 -30.48 -13.75
CA GLY A 199 36.08 -30.74 -15.15
C GLY A 199 37.47 -30.26 -15.55
N GLN A 200 37.90 -30.61 -16.76
CA GLN A 200 39.22 -30.21 -17.30
C GLN A 200 39.34 -28.71 -17.58
N THR A 201 40.56 -28.20 -17.83
CA THR A 201 40.76 -26.82 -18.28
C THR A 201 39.97 -26.57 -19.58
N VAL A 202 39.38 -25.38 -19.73
CA VAL A 202 38.51 -25.01 -20.88
C VAL A 202 37.16 -25.77 -20.92
N SER A 203 36.79 -26.56 -19.90
CA SER A 203 35.48 -27.23 -19.86
C SER A 203 34.29 -26.32 -19.50
N GLY A 204 34.52 -25.03 -19.23
CA GLY A 204 33.46 -24.09 -18.89
C GLY A 204 33.17 -23.90 -17.39
N LYS A 205 33.98 -24.46 -16.46
CA LYS A 205 33.79 -24.28 -15.00
C LYS A 205 33.61 -22.81 -14.57
N THR A 206 34.56 -21.96 -14.94
CA THR A 206 34.53 -20.52 -14.60
C THR A 206 33.32 -19.83 -15.23
N PHE A 207 32.96 -20.24 -16.45
CA PHE A 207 31.76 -19.74 -17.12
C PHE A 207 30.49 -20.16 -16.36
N THR A 208 30.35 -21.40 -15.90
CA THR A 208 29.20 -21.81 -15.09
C THR A 208 29.10 -21.04 -13.77
N ILE A 209 30.21 -20.90 -13.03
CA ILE A 209 30.20 -20.26 -11.71
C ILE A 209 30.03 -18.74 -11.79
N TYR A 210 30.82 -18.06 -12.61
CA TYR A 210 30.83 -16.59 -12.67
C TYR A 210 30.17 -16.04 -13.94
N GLY A 211 30.25 -16.77 -15.04
CA GLY A 211 29.72 -16.34 -16.33
C GLY A 211 30.50 -15.20 -16.95
N SER A 212 29.79 -14.36 -17.69
CA SER A 212 30.29 -13.15 -18.31
C SER A 212 29.43 -11.95 -17.90
N LYS A 213 29.86 -10.73 -18.27
CA LYS A 213 29.08 -9.51 -17.98
C LYS A 213 27.67 -9.55 -18.59
N ASN A 214 27.53 -10.14 -19.77
CA ASN A 214 26.26 -10.21 -20.49
C ASN A 214 25.46 -11.49 -20.20
N ASP A 215 26.14 -12.50 -19.64
CA ASP A 215 25.54 -13.81 -19.34
C ASP A 215 26.06 -14.30 -17.98
N PRO A 216 25.53 -13.72 -16.88
CA PRO A 216 26.02 -13.96 -15.52
C PRO A 216 25.83 -15.42 -15.11
N GLY A 217 26.81 -15.97 -14.38
CA GLY A 217 26.76 -17.36 -13.89
C GLY A 217 26.05 -17.51 -12.56
N LEU A 218 26.23 -18.68 -11.95
CA LEU A 218 25.55 -19.05 -10.70
C LEU A 218 25.82 -18.09 -9.55
N THR A 219 27.08 -17.67 -9.32
CA THR A 219 27.44 -16.78 -8.21
C THR A 219 26.74 -15.41 -8.28
N PRO A 220 26.86 -14.62 -9.37
CA PRO A 220 26.17 -13.33 -9.45
C PRO A 220 24.64 -13.47 -9.44
N LEU A 221 24.08 -14.50 -10.10
CA LEU A 221 22.64 -14.73 -10.08
C LEU A 221 22.13 -15.12 -8.69
N ALA A 222 22.80 -16.03 -8.00
CA ALA A 222 22.47 -16.42 -6.62
C ALA A 222 22.60 -15.25 -5.65
N THR A 223 23.61 -14.39 -5.84
CA THR A 223 23.80 -13.19 -5.02
C THR A 223 22.65 -12.21 -5.23
N SER A 224 22.25 -11.97 -6.48
CA SER A 224 21.09 -11.10 -6.79
C SER A 224 19.80 -11.66 -6.20
N GLU A 225 19.56 -12.96 -6.34
CA GLU A 225 18.38 -13.63 -5.78
C GLU A 225 18.35 -13.53 -4.26
N LEU A 226 19.49 -13.79 -3.61
CA LEU A 226 19.62 -13.65 -2.17
C LEU A 226 19.20 -12.25 -1.74
N PHE A 227 19.78 -11.20 -2.32
CA PHE A 227 19.42 -9.81 -1.99
C PHE A 227 17.94 -9.51 -2.23
N GLN A 228 17.34 -9.98 -3.32
CA GLN A 228 15.89 -9.81 -3.55
C GLN A 228 15.04 -10.42 -2.44
N ILE A 229 15.43 -11.60 -1.93
CA ILE A 229 14.73 -12.24 -0.81
C ILE A 229 14.98 -11.44 0.49
N LEU A 230 16.21 -10.97 0.72
CA LEU A 230 16.52 -10.14 1.90
C LEU A 230 15.71 -8.84 1.92
N GLU A 231 15.50 -8.21 0.76
CA GLU A 231 14.72 -6.98 0.66
C GLU A 231 13.25 -7.20 1.00
N LYS A 232 12.69 -8.35 0.62
CA LYS A 232 11.31 -8.72 0.91
C LYS A 232 11.09 -9.03 2.40
N ASP A 233 12.10 -9.57 3.08
CA ASP A 233 12.03 -10.02 4.46
C ASP A 233 12.97 -9.23 5.40
N ARG A 234 13.23 -7.94 5.13
CA ARG A 234 14.19 -7.10 5.88
C ARG A 234 13.97 -7.09 7.39
N ASP A 235 12.73 -7.19 7.85
CA ASP A 235 12.38 -7.12 9.27
C ASP A 235 12.55 -8.46 10.02
N LYS A 236 12.92 -9.54 9.32
CA LYS A 236 12.94 -10.91 9.88
C LYS A 236 14.33 -11.47 10.12
N PHE A 237 15.37 -10.94 9.49
CA PHE A 237 16.68 -11.59 9.45
C PHE A 237 17.83 -10.58 9.47
N ASN A 238 18.91 -10.92 10.20
CA ASN A 238 20.20 -10.24 10.13
C ASN A 238 21.14 -11.06 9.24
N PHE A 239 21.67 -10.45 8.18
CA PHE A 239 22.59 -11.11 7.25
C PHE A 239 23.99 -10.51 7.33
N SER A 240 25.01 -11.38 7.16
CA SER A 240 26.38 -10.96 6.94
C SER A 240 26.92 -11.63 5.68
N LEU A 241 27.49 -10.85 4.76
CA LEU A 241 28.05 -11.34 3.50
C LEU A 241 29.57 -11.13 3.52
N LYS A 242 30.32 -12.21 3.38
CA LYS A 242 31.79 -12.16 3.27
C LYS A 242 32.20 -12.69 1.90
N LEU A 243 32.86 -11.86 1.09
CA LEU A 243 33.39 -12.26 -0.21
C LEU A 243 34.87 -12.59 -0.06
N TYR A 244 35.26 -13.79 -0.50
CA TYR A 244 36.65 -14.23 -0.43
C TYR A 244 37.30 -14.22 -1.82
N GLN A 245 38.17 -13.26 -2.07
CA GLN A 245 39.07 -13.23 -3.24
C GLN A 245 40.51 -13.14 -2.75
N ASN A 246 41.02 -14.23 -2.16
CA ASN A 246 42.37 -14.38 -1.61
C ASN A 246 42.78 -13.39 -0.50
N ASN A 247 41.89 -12.50 -0.05
CA ASN A 247 42.03 -11.67 1.15
C ASN A 247 40.65 -11.42 1.78
N TRP A 248 40.62 -11.29 3.12
CA TRP A 248 39.40 -11.04 3.89
C TRP A 248 38.94 -9.60 3.71
N VAL A 249 37.86 -9.37 2.97
CA VAL A 249 37.21 -8.05 2.89
C VAL A 249 35.73 -8.22 3.26
N ASP A 250 35.34 -7.58 4.36
CA ASP A 250 33.94 -7.47 4.77
C ASP A 250 33.30 -6.31 3.98
N LEU A 251 32.38 -6.63 3.06
CA LEU A 251 31.73 -5.64 2.20
C LEU A 251 30.58 -4.89 2.89
N LEU A 252 30.25 -5.25 4.14
CA LEU A 252 29.19 -4.61 4.93
C LEU A 252 29.75 -3.57 5.91
N LEU A 253 31.08 -3.45 6.02
CA LEU A 253 31.73 -2.39 6.79
C LEU A 253 32.22 -1.29 5.84
N PRO A 254 32.15 0.00 6.23
CA PRO A 254 32.77 1.07 5.47
C PRO A 254 34.27 0.77 5.34
N ASN A 255 34.80 0.87 4.12
CA ASN A 255 36.18 0.51 3.77
C ASN A 255 37.18 0.92 4.86
N PRO A 256 38.08 0.02 5.30
CA PRO A 256 39.20 0.43 6.14
C PRO A 256 39.98 1.50 5.38
N LYS A 257 40.27 2.62 6.06
CA LYS A 257 41.12 3.68 5.51
C LYS A 257 42.44 3.04 5.05
N PRO A 258 42.94 3.38 3.85
CA PRO A 258 44.25 2.90 3.42
C PRO A 258 45.30 3.33 4.44
N GLN A 259 46.12 2.36 4.88
CA GLN A 259 47.36 2.62 5.62
C GLN A 259 48.40 3.26 4.69
#